data_AF-A0A660T1D6-F1
#
_entry.id   AF-A0A660T1D6-F1
#
_cell.length_a   1.000
_cell.length_b   1.000
_cell.length_c   1.000
_cell.angle_alpha   90.00
_cell.angle_beta   90.00
_cell.angle_gamma   90.00
#
_symmetry.space_group_name_H-M   'P 1'
#
loop_
_entity.id
_entity.type
_entity.pdbx_description
1 polymer ?
#
loop_
_entity_poly.entity_id
_entity_poly.type
_entity_poly.pdbx_seq_one_letter_code
_entity_poly.pdbx_strand_id
1 'polypeptide(L)'
;MFNDAGQGLVLLLFGAIAPRLFRNTGESMKKLFTLIMYCGGASTITGILFGTYFGYPVFPPLWFNYHALVAGESSSNSSFKSIYDILVITIYFGIAVIGVGLILNWINLLRKKEWFKLLFEKGGIIGAEMYFAGVYASFYFAEHSYKELPGNSFLIAAFGMPVLILMLKVPIEMVLNHKKENNSGHSDSPSPGIINYIMDWIIELLEIFSGYLANTLSFMRVAGLGIAHVSLMMAFRSIAGLTGNEFSLAGLSILLFGNILVIVLEGLSAGVQALRLNYYEFFSKYFRGNGRAYAPISLRNYLQEEG
;
A
#
# COMPACT_ATOMS: atom_id res chain seq x y z
N MET A 1 3.07 -4.65 9.18
CA MET A 1 1.95 -5.62 9.05
C MET A 1 2.28 -6.89 9.80
N PHE A 2 3.30 -7.62 9.37
CA PHE A 2 3.82 -8.77 10.09
C PHE A 2 5.21 -8.39 10.60
N ASN A 3 5.37 -8.30 11.91
CA ASN A 3 6.49 -7.61 12.49
C ASN A 3 7.03 -8.30 13.74
N ASP A 4 7.70 -9.43 13.50
CA ASP A 4 8.34 -10.21 14.53
C ASP A 4 9.62 -10.82 13.95
N ALA A 5 10.74 -10.64 14.65
CA ALA A 5 12.04 -11.10 14.21
C ALA A 5 12.13 -12.63 14.26
N GLY A 6 11.55 -13.25 15.28
CA GLY A 6 11.53 -14.70 15.46
C GLY A 6 10.69 -15.38 14.40
N GLN A 7 9.45 -14.94 14.24
CA GLN A 7 8.54 -15.48 13.24
C GLN A 7 9.02 -15.18 11.81
N GLY A 8 9.60 -13.99 11.58
CA GLY A 8 10.22 -13.62 10.32
C GLY A 8 11.39 -14.53 9.95
N LEU A 9 12.24 -14.88 10.93
CA LEU A 9 13.37 -15.78 10.72
C LEU A 9 12.91 -17.21 10.42
N VAL A 10 11.84 -17.68 11.06
CA VAL A 10 11.19 -18.97 10.73
C VAL A 10 10.71 -18.97 9.27
N LEU A 11 10.05 -17.90 8.82
CA LEU A 11 9.60 -17.78 7.43
C LEU A 11 10.77 -17.70 6.44
N LEU A 12 11.84 -16.99 6.79
CA LEU A 12 13.06 -16.90 5.97
C LEU A 12 13.70 -18.28 5.79
N LEU A 13 13.90 -19.02 6.88
CA LEU A 13 14.47 -20.36 6.85
C LEU A 13 13.57 -21.32 6.08
N PHE A 14 12.26 -21.26 6.31
CA PHE A 14 11.28 -22.06 5.57
C PHE A 14 11.34 -21.77 4.07
N GLY A 15 11.34 -20.50 3.66
CA GLY A 15 11.46 -20.10 2.26
C GLY A 15 12.79 -20.53 1.61
N ALA A 16 13.88 -20.60 2.37
CA ALA A 16 15.20 -21.04 1.87
C ALA A 16 15.37 -22.57 1.81
N ILE A 17 14.72 -23.31 2.70
CA ILE A 17 14.83 -24.78 2.79
C ILE A 17 13.78 -25.45 1.91
N ALA A 18 12.56 -24.92 1.82
CA ALA A 18 11.45 -25.54 1.09
C ALA A 18 11.75 -25.84 -0.39
N PRO A 19 12.44 -24.98 -1.18
CA PRO A 19 12.82 -25.32 -2.56
C PRO A 19 13.80 -26.49 -2.67
N ARG A 20 14.62 -26.73 -1.63
CA ARG A 20 15.57 -27.84 -1.58
C ARG A 20 14.91 -29.14 -1.16
N LEU A 21 13.96 -29.07 -0.22
CA LEU A 21 13.19 -30.21 0.27
C LEU A 21 12.18 -30.70 -0.76
N PHE A 22 11.46 -29.77 -1.40
CA PHE A 22 10.48 -30.08 -2.43
C PHE A 22 11.07 -29.89 -3.84
N ARG A 23 12.05 -30.75 -4.16
CA ARG A 23 12.83 -30.68 -5.41
C ARG A 23 11.96 -30.85 -6.67
N ASN A 24 10.83 -31.54 -6.54
CA ASN A 24 9.90 -31.90 -7.62
C ASN A 24 8.73 -30.93 -7.81
N THR A 25 8.75 -29.75 -7.19
CA THR A 25 7.65 -28.78 -7.31
C THR A 25 7.79 -27.90 -8.55
N GLY A 26 6.67 -27.61 -9.21
CA GLY A 26 6.61 -26.76 -10.40
C GLY A 26 7.15 -25.35 -10.17
N GLU A 27 7.51 -24.66 -11.26
CA GLU A 27 8.15 -23.33 -11.23
C GLU A 27 7.36 -22.29 -10.42
N SER A 28 6.02 -22.36 -10.43
CA SER A 28 5.15 -21.45 -9.67
C SER A 28 5.39 -21.53 -8.16
N MET A 29 5.52 -22.74 -7.61
CA MET A 29 5.77 -22.91 -6.17
C MET A 29 7.17 -22.48 -5.77
N LYS A 30 8.17 -22.64 -6.64
CA LYS A 30 9.52 -22.11 -6.40
C LYS A 30 9.52 -20.58 -6.29
N LYS A 31 8.73 -19.90 -7.13
CA LYS A 31 8.52 -18.45 -7.03
C LYS A 31 7.83 -18.06 -5.73
N LEU A 32 6.82 -18.82 -5.29
CA LEU A 32 6.15 -18.60 -4.00
C LEU A 32 7.12 -18.73 -2.82
N PHE A 33 7.94 -19.79 -2.77
CA PHE A 33 8.94 -19.95 -1.69
C PHE A 33 9.97 -18.82 -1.67
N THR A 34 10.38 -18.35 -2.85
CA THR A 34 11.28 -17.20 -2.99
C THR A 34 10.61 -15.92 -2.46
N LEU A 35 9.32 -15.72 -2.75
CA LEU A 35 8.54 -14.60 -2.20
C LEU A 35 8.47 -14.68 -0.67
N ILE A 36 8.17 -15.85 -0.11
CA ILE A 36 8.12 -16.08 1.35
C ILE A 36 9.48 -15.76 1.98
N MET A 37 10.59 -16.14 1.32
CA MET A 37 11.95 -15.84 1.81
C MET A 37 12.18 -14.32 1.91
N TYR A 38 11.86 -13.56 0.86
CA TYR A 38 12.02 -12.10 0.88
C TYR A 38 11.10 -11.44 1.91
N CYS A 39 9.85 -11.90 2.04
CA CYS A 39 8.93 -11.42 3.07
C CYS A 39 9.43 -11.74 4.49
N GLY A 40 9.94 -12.95 4.72
CA GLY A 40 10.52 -13.37 5.99
C GLY A 40 11.76 -12.54 6.36
N GLY A 41 12.63 -12.26 5.39
CA GLY A 41 13.78 -11.37 5.57
C GLY A 41 13.37 -9.94 5.92
N ALA A 42 12.42 -9.37 5.19
CA ALA A 42 11.88 -8.04 5.50
C ALA A 42 11.26 -8.01 6.90
N SER A 43 10.46 -9.01 7.27
CA SER A 43 9.86 -9.14 8.61
C SER A 43 10.91 -9.29 9.71
N THR A 44 12.02 -9.98 9.42
CA THR A 44 13.11 -10.14 10.39
C THR A 44 13.77 -8.79 10.68
N ILE A 45 14.08 -8.04 9.62
CA ILE A 45 14.69 -6.71 9.73
C ILE A 45 13.77 -5.75 10.48
N THR A 46 12.48 -5.70 10.11
CA THR A 46 11.52 -4.84 10.80
C THR A 46 11.33 -5.30 12.25
N GLY A 47 11.23 -6.61 12.51
CA GLY A 47 11.08 -7.15 13.86
C GLY A 47 12.22 -6.75 14.79
N ILE A 48 13.46 -6.77 14.29
CA ILE A 48 14.64 -6.28 15.03
C ILE A 48 14.53 -4.77 15.29
N LEU A 49 14.09 -4.01 14.28
CA LEU A 49 13.96 -2.57 14.35
C LEU A 49 12.91 -2.12 15.39
N PHE A 50 11.86 -2.93 15.58
CA PHE A 50 10.82 -2.72 16.59
C PHE A 50 11.05 -3.47 17.91
N GLY A 51 12.10 -4.29 18.01
CA GLY A 51 12.51 -5.03 19.20
C GLY A 51 11.63 -6.25 19.55
N THR A 52 10.84 -6.79 18.61
CA THR A 52 9.90 -7.90 18.86
C THR A 52 10.47 -9.25 18.42
N TYR A 53 10.59 -10.19 19.36
CA TYR A 53 11.10 -11.55 19.11
C TYR A 53 10.13 -12.59 19.69
N PHE A 54 9.38 -13.31 18.86
CA PHE A 54 8.33 -14.25 19.27
C PHE A 54 7.38 -13.66 20.34
N GLY A 55 7.02 -12.37 20.19
CA GLY A 55 6.20 -11.65 21.15
C GLY A 55 6.90 -11.20 22.45
N TYR A 56 8.22 -11.39 22.58
CA TYR A 56 9.02 -10.87 23.68
C TYR A 56 9.87 -9.65 23.27
N PRO A 57 9.91 -8.57 24.08
CA PRO A 57 10.84 -7.47 23.90
C PRO A 57 12.23 -7.84 24.46
N VAL A 58 12.95 -8.73 23.77
CA VAL A 58 14.24 -9.29 24.25
C VAL A 58 15.38 -8.27 24.14
N PHE A 59 15.36 -7.41 23.12
CA PHE A 59 16.38 -6.39 22.87
C PHE A 59 15.78 -4.98 22.86
N PRO A 60 16.56 -3.95 23.23
CA PRO A 60 16.09 -2.57 23.15
C PRO A 60 15.73 -2.23 21.69
N PRO A 61 14.54 -1.67 21.45
CA PRO A 61 14.10 -1.33 20.10
C PRO A 61 14.96 -0.19 19.53
N LEU A 62 15.39 -0.34 18.28
CA LEU A 62 16.26 0.63 17.60
C LEU A 62 15.50 1.84 17.03
N TRP A 63 14.21 1.70 16.73
CA TRP A 63 13.40 2.80 16.19
C TRP A 63 12.31 3.25 17.15
N PHE A 64 11.38 2.38 17.50
CA PHE A 64 10.41 2.60 18.57
C PHE A 64 9.85 1.29 19.08
N ASN A 65 9.41 1.27 20.35
CA ASN A 65 8.90 0.07 20.99
C ASN A 65 7.45 -0.19 20.55
N TYR A 66 7.29 -0.92 19.45
CA TYR A 66 5.97 -1.25 18.91
C TYR A 66 5.13 -2.07 19.91
N HIS A 67 5.78 -2.94 20.69
CA HIS A 67 5.11 -3.77 21.70
C HIS A 67 4.56 -2.94 22.87
N ALA A 68 5.37 -2.03 23.43
CA ALA A 68 4.94 -1.17 24.54
C ALA A 68 3.81 -0.21 24.14
N LEU A 69 3.85 0.31 22.90
CA LEU A 69 2.80 1.17 22.35
C LEU A 69 1.44 0.47 22.22
N VAL A 70 1.45 -0.79 21.75
CA VAL A 70 0.22 -1.59 21.63
C VAL A 70 -0.25 -2.10 22.99
N ALA A 71 0.68 -2.40 23.90
CA ALA A 71 0.37 -2.82 25.26
C ALA A 71 -0.12 -1.69 26.18
N GLY A 72 -0.06 -0.43 25.73
CA GLY A 72 -0.49 0.74 26.49
C GLY A 72 0.48 1.16 27.60
N GLU A 73 1.69 0.59 27.63
CA GLU A 73 2.73 1.01 28.57
C GLU A 73 3.32 2.33 28.09
N SER A 74 3.01 3.42 28.81
CA SER A 74 3.61 4.75 28.58
C SER A 74 5.07 4.72 29.01
N SER A 75 5.95 4.18 28.17
CA SER A 75 7.40 4.23 28.40
C SER A 75 7.86 5.69 28.29
N SER A 76 8.45 6.22 29.36
CA SER A 76 8.70 7.66 29.53
C SER A 76 9.79 8.26 28.62
N ASN A 77 10.31 7.52 27.63
CA ASN A 77 11.47 7.91 26.82
C ASN A 77 11.32 7.70 25.30
N SER A 78 10.14 7.35 24.78
CA SER A 78 9.90 7.30 23.33
C SER A 78 8.92 8.40 22.88
N SER A 79 9.25 9.12 21.81
CA SER A 79 8.44 10.21 21.22
C SER A 79 7.03 9.78 20.76
N PHE A 80 6.74 8.49 20.72
CA PHE A 80 5.45 7.93 20.35
C PHE A 80 4.71 7.50 21.63
N LYS A 81 3.48 7.97 21.80
CA LYS A 81 2.67 7.84 23.02
C LYS A 81 1.38 7.05 22.81
N SER A 82 0.94 6.81 21.56
CA SER A 82 -0.36 6.19 21.31
C SER A 82 -0.43 5.36 20.03
N ILE A 83 -1.43 4.48 19.95
CA ILE A 83 -1.82 3.74 18.74
C ILE A 83 -2.06 4.70 17.55
N TYR A 84 -2.50 5.94 17.82
CA TYR A 84 -2.66 6.97 16.81
C TYR A 84 -1.35 7.31 16.08
N ASP A 85 -0.20 7.22 16.74
CA ASP A 85 1.09 7.51 16.11
C ASP A 85 1.45 6.44 15.06
N ILE A 86 1.09 5.19 15.32
CA ILE A 86 1.26 4.08 14.37
C ILE A 86 0.39 4.33 13.13
N LEU A 87 -0.86 4.76 13.33
CA LEU A 87 -1.76 5.15 12.24
C LEU A 87 -1.15 6.28 11.38
N VAL A 88 -0.66 7.35 12.02
CA VAL A 88 -0.04 8.49 11.33
C VAL A 88 1.19 8.06 10.52
N ILE A 89 2.08 7.23 11.08
CA ILE A 89 3.25 6.70 10.35
C ILE A 89 2.80 5.91 9.11
N THR A 90 1.74 5.11 9.21
CA THR A 90 1.24 4.35 8.04
C THR A 90 0.60 5.22 6.98
N ILE A 91 -0.05 6.33 7.38
CA ILE A 91 -0.56 7.32 6.43
C ILE A 91 0.61 7.98 5.69
N TYR A 92 1.68 8.38 6.39
CA TYR A 92 2.89 8.91 5.74
C TYR A 92 3.55 7.92 4.79
N PHE A 93 3.64 6.65 5.19
CA PHE A 93 4.11 5.58 4.32
C PHE A 93 3.23 5.45 3.07
N GLY A 94 1.90 5.52 3.22
CA GLY A 94 0.95 5.51 2.12
C GLY A 94 1.16 6.67 1.14
N ILE A 95 1.30 7.90 1.67
CA ILE A 95 1.60 9.10 0.88
C ILE A 95 2.90 8.92 0.09
N ALA A 96 3.94 8.37 0.72
CA ALA A 96 5.22 8.10 0.05
C ALA A 96 5.07 7.09 -1.11
N VAL A 97 4.41 5.95 -0.88
CA VAL A 97 4.17 4.93 -1.92
C VAL A 97 3.34 5.50 -3.08
N ILE A 98 2.29 6.26 -2.75
CA ILE A 98 1.44 6.97 -3.70
C ILE A 98 2.26 7.96 -4.53
N GLY A 99 3.14 8.74 -3.89
CA GLY A 99 4.01 9.71 -4.53
C GLY A 99 5.00 9.06 -5.48
N VAL A 100 5.63 7.95 -5.08
CA VAL A 100 6.50 7.15 -5.97
C VAL A 100 5.72 6.67 -7.20
N GLY A 101 4.48 6.18 -7.01
CA GLY A 101 3.64 5.75 -8.13
C GLY A 101 3.31 6.88 -9.12
N LEU A 102 3.08 8.10 -8.62
CA LEU A 102 2.87 9.28 -9.46
C LEU A 102 4.14 9.69 -10.22
N ILE A 103 5.30 9.65 -9.56
CA ILE A 103 6.59 9.93 -10.20
C ILE A 103 6.86 8.93 -11.34
N LEU A 104 6.59 7.63 -11.11
CA LEU A 104 6.71 6.61 -12.15
C LEU A 104 5.75 6.86 -13.33
N ASN A 105 4.54 7.33 -13.05
CA ASN A 105 3.59 7.72 -14.08
C ASN A 105 4.12 8.90 -14.92
N TRP A 106 4.67 9.93 -14.27
CA TRP A 106 5.28 11.07 -14.97
C TRP A 106 6.45 10.66 -15.84
N ILE A 107 7.34 9.80 -15.34
CA ILE A 107 8.46 9.26 -16.11
C ILE A 107 7.93 8.52 -17.35
N ASN A 108 6.87 7.73 -17.23
CA ASN A 108 6.27 7.02 -18.35
C ASN A 108 5.64 7.98 -19.38
N LEU A 109 4.94 9.02 -18.93
CA LEU A 109 4.32 10.02 -19.81
C LEU A 109 5.36 10.88 -20.54
N LEU A 110 6.42 11.27 -19.85
CA LEU A 110 7.56 12.00 -20.43
C LEU A 110 8.26 11.18 -21.51
N ARG A 111 8.49 9.88 -21.28
CA ARG A 111 9.08 8.98 -22.30
C ARG A 111 8.19 8.83 -23.53
N LYS A 112 6.87 8.88 -23.37
CA LYS A 112 5.90 8.81 -24.47
C LYS A 112 5.67 10.15 -25.18
N LYS A 113 6.28 11.24 -24.68
CA LYS A 113 6.09 12.63 -25.17
C LYS A 113 4.62 13.09 -25.18
N GLU A 114 3.78 12.52 -24.33
CA GLU A 114 2.36 12.87 -24.21
C GLU A 114 2.18 14.04 -23.21
N TRP A 115 2.65 15.25 -23.56
CA TRP A 115 2.68 16.42 -22.67
C TRP A 115 1.30 16.88 -22.18
N PHE A 116 0.27 16.78 -23.03
CA PHE A 116 -1.10 17.14 -22.66
C PHE A 116 -1.61 16.25 -21.52
N LYS A 117 -1.36 14.94 -21.63
CA LYS A 117 -1.73 13.96 -20.60
C LYS A 117 -0.93 14.15 -19.30
N LEU A 118 0.35 14.51 -19.40
CA LEU A 118 1.19 14.81 -18.25
C LEU A 118 0.64 15.95 -17.39
N LEU A 119 0.10 17.00 -18.02
CA LEU A 119 -0.41 18.16 -17.29
C LEU A 119 -1.84 17.91 -16.78
N PHE A 120 -2.72 17.39 -17.64
CA PHE A 120 -4.16 17.43 -17.41
C PHE A 120 -4.83 16.10 -17.03
N GLU A 121 -4.17 14.94 -17.11
CA GLU A 121 -4.78 13.70 -16.59
C GLU A 121 -4.80 13.68 -15.05
N LYS A 122 -5.72 12.89 -14.48
CA LYS A 122 -5.82 12.63 -13.03
C LYS A 122 -4.50 12.26 -12.34
N GLY A 123 -3.62 11.53 -13.04
CA GLY A 123 -2.29 11.13 -12.58
C GLY A 123 -1.17 12.07 -13.03
N GLY A 124 -1.53 13.20 -13.64
CA GLY A 124 -0.65 14.26 -14.09
C GLY A 124 -0.27 15.23 -12.99
N ILE A 125 0.29 16.37 -13.38
CA ILE A 125 0.82 17.39 -12.46
C ILE A 125 -0.30 18.05 -11.67
N ILE A 126 -1.43 18.39 -12.32
CA ILE A 126 -2.56 19.07 -11.67
C ILE A 126 -3.21 18.16 -10.62
N GLY A 127 -3.48 16.89 -10.97
CA GLY A 127 -4.06 15.93 -10.02
C GLY A 127 -3.13 15.64 -8.84
N ALA A 128 -1.82 15.63 -9.06
CA ALA A 128 -0.85 15.47 -7.97
C ALA A 128 -0.74 16.71 -7.08
N GLU A 129 -0.78 17.91 -7.66
CA GLU A 129 -0.84 19.16 -6.91
C GLU A 129 -2.05 19.15 -5.97
N MET A 130 -3.24 18.85 -6.49
CA MET A 130 -4.47 18.73 -5.70
C MET A 130 -4.33 17.69 -4.58
N TYR A 131 -3.70 16.55 -4.87
CA TYR A 131 -3.44 15.52 -3.87
C TYR A 131 -2.52 16.02 -2.75
N PHE A 132 -1.33 16.52 -3.08
CA PHE A 132 -0.36 16.95 -2.08
C PHE A 132 -0.86 18.16 -1.29
N ALA A 133 -1.59 19.07 -1.94
CA ALA A 133 -2.21 20.19 -1.25
C ALA A 133 -3.36 19.74 -0.33
N GLY A 134 -4.14 18.75 -0.73
CA GLY A 134 -5.15 18.12 0.15
C GLY A 134 -4.54 17.39 1.34
N VAL A 135 -3.43 16.69 1.14
CA VAL A 135 -2.67 16.06 2.23
C VAL A 135 -2.16 17.13 3.19
N TYR A 136 -1.53 18.19 2.69
CA TYR A 136 -1.03 19.29 3.52
C TYR A 136 -2.15 19.98 4.32
N ALA A 137 -3.26 20.32 3.66
CA ALA A 137 -4.41 20.93 4.31
C ALA A 137 -5.00 20.02 5.41
N SER A 138 -5.05 18.70 5.17
CA SER A 138 -5.54 17.72 6.15
C SER A 138 -4.65 17.67 7.40
N PHE A 139 -3.33 17.70 7.24
CA PHE A 139 -2.39 17.72 8.36
C PHE A 139 -2.44 19.05 9.13
N TYR A 140 -2.48 20.18 8.41
CA TYR A 140 -2.61 21.50 9.03
C TYR A 140 -3.88 21.61 9.89
N PHE A 141 -4.99 21.11 9.35
CA PHE A 141 -6.28 21.08 10.05
C PHE A 141 -6.25 20.17 11.29
N ALA A 142 -5.57 19.02 11.21
CA ALA A 142 -5.39 18.11 12.34
C ALA A 142 -4.50 18.73 13.44
N GLU A 143 -3.45 19.47 13.08
CA GLU A 143 -2.52 20.10 14.02
C GLU A 143 -3.17 21.28 14.77
N HIS A 144 -4.04 22.06 14.12
CA HIS A 144 -4.76 23.18 14.72
C HIS A 144 -6.06 22.78 15.43
N SER A 145 -6.16 21.52 15.88
CA SER A 145 -7.32 20.99 16.62
C SER A 145 -8.66 21.22 15.91
N TYR A 146 -8.68 21.12 14.57
CA TYR A 146 -9.86 21.26 13.71
C TYR A 146 -10.51 22.65 13.69
N LYS A 147 -9.78 23.71 14.09
CA LYS A 147 -10.34 25.07 14.18
C LYS A 147 -9.92 26.00 13.05
N GLU A 148 -8.78 25.75 12.41
CA GLU A 148 -8.22 26.65 11.41
C GLU A 148 -7.85 25.90 10.14
N LEU A 149 -8.24 26.46 9.00
CA LEU A 149 -7.77 26.05 7.68
C LEU A 149 -6.50 26.84 7.33
N PRO A 150 -5.62 26.27 6.47
CA PRO A 150 -4.50 27.04 5.95
C PRO A 150 -5.00 28.30 5.24
N GLY A 151 -4.20 29.37 5.27
CA GLY A 151 -4.63 30.71 4.83
C GLY A 151 -5.29 30.72 3.45
N ASN A 152 -6.28 31.60 3.25
CA ASN A 152 -7.14 31.65 2.06
C ASN A 152 -6.35 31.68 0.73
N SER A 153 -5.20 32.37 0.70
CA SER A 153 -4.32 32.41 -0.48
C SER A 153 -3.77 31.04 -0.86
N PHE A 154 -3.42 30.21 0.12
CA PHE A 154 -2.97 28.84 -0.11
C PHE A 154 -4.12 27.98 -0.65
N LEU A 155 -5.32 28.06 -0.07
CA LEU A 155 -6.48 27.29 -0.53
C LEU A 155 -6.89 27.63 -1.97
N ILE A 156 -6.85 28.91 -2.34
CA ILE A 156 -7.15 29.35 -3.70
C ILE A 156 -6.11 28.83 -4.69
N ALA A 157 -4.81 28.86 -4.33
CA ALA A 157 -3.75 28.31 -5.16
C ALA A 157 -3.84 26.78 -5.27
N ALA A 158 -4.03 26.10 -4.14
CA ALA A 158 -4.06 24.64 -4.00
C ALA A 158 -5.25 23.95 -4.68
N PHE A 159 -6.42 24.60 -4.64
CA PHE A 159 -7.66 24.00 -5.13
C PHE A 159 -8.32 24.86 -6.19
N GLY A 160 -8.44 26.16 -5.97
CA GLY A 160 -9.14 27.06 -6.89
C GLY A 160 -8.52 27.06 -8.30
N MET A 161 -7.19 27.21 -8.38
CA MET A 161 -6.49 27.30 -9.66
C MET A 161 -6.49 25.95 -10.42
N PRO A 162 -6.17 24.79 -9.81
CA PRO A 162 -6.31 23.47 -10.41
C PRO A 162 -7.73 23.13 -10.91
N VAL A 163 -8.75 23.47 -10.13
CA VAL A 163 -10.16 23.21 -10.45
C VAL A 163 -10.58 24.01 -11.69
N LEU A 164 -10.17 25.27 -11.79
CA LEU A 164 -10.40 26.11 -12.98
C LEU A 164 -9.64 25.60 -14.22
N ILE A 165 -8.41 25.11 -14.04
CA ILE A 165 -7.62 24.55 -15.15
C ILE A 165 -8.22 23.22 -15.63
N LEU A 166 -8.75 22.37 -14.74
CA LEU A 166 -9.49 21.16 -15.14
C LEU A 166 -10.78 21.50 -15.88
N MET A 167 -11.44 22.60 -15.53
CA MET A 167 -12.58 23.10 -16.31
C MET A 167 -12.13 23.43 -17.75
N LEU A 168 -10.96 24.03 -17.93
CA LEU A 168 -10.38 24.31 -19.26
C LEU A 168 -9.89 23.08 -20.02
N LYS A 169 -9.73 21.92 -19.38
CA LYS A 169 -9.32 20.66 -20.04
C LYS A 169 -10.42 20.12 -20.96
N VAL A 170 -11.66 20.03 -20.46
CA VAL A 170 -12.79 19.44 -21.19
C VAL A 170 -13.06 20.06 -22.57
N PRO A 171 -13.03 21.40 -22.77
CA PRO A 171 -13.18 21.99 -24.10
C PRO A 171 -11.93 21.81 -24.98
N ILE A 172 -10.72 21.79 -24.40
CA ILE A 172 -9.47 21.57 -25.17
C ILE A 172 -9.40 20.14 -25.68
N GLU A 173 -9.79 19.15 -24.87
CA GLU A 173 -9.82 17.74 -25.25
C GLU A 173 -10.85 17.48 -26.36
N MET A 174 -11.98 18.20 -26.32
CA MET A 174 -12.98 18.15 -27.39
C MET A 174 -12.47 18.74 -28.72
N VAL A 175 -11.74 19.86 -28.68
CA VAL A 175 -11.11 20.46 -29.87
C VAL A 175 -9.95 19.60 -30.41
N LEU A 176 -9.20 18.94 -29.53
CA LEU A 176 -8.08 18.06 -29.92
C LEU A 176 -8.56 16.74 -30.51
N ASN A 177 -9.63 16.15 -29.97
CA ASN A 177 -10.21 14.88 -30.43
C ASN A 177 -11.09 15.03 -31.67
N HIS A 178 -11.62 16.22 -31.96
CA HIS A 178 -12.27 16.54 -33.25
C HIS A 178 -11.36 16.27 -34.47
N LYS A 179 -10.03 16.22 -34.28
CA LYS A 179 -9.07 15.89 -35.33
C LYS A 179 -8.77 14.38 -35.46
N LYS A 180 -9.19 13.56 -34.48
CA LYS A 180 -8.91 12.12 -34.40
C LYS A 180 -10.14 11.26 -34.67
N GLU A 181 -11.33 11.82 -34.49
CA GLU A 181 -12.64 11.23 -34.76
C GLU A 181 -13.09 11.34 -36.23
N ASN A 182 -12.15 11.21 -37.17
CA ASN A 182 -12.50 11.05 -38.60
C ASN A 182 -12.10 9.66 -39.14
N ASN A 183 -11.70 8.72 -38.27
CA ASN A 183 -11.18 7.41 -38.70
C ASN A 183 -11.62 6.19 -37.88
N SER A 184 -12.55 6.33 -36.93
CA SER A 184 -13.11 5.17 -36.24
C SER A 184 -14.56 5.43 -35.89
N GLY A 185 -15.45 5.07 -36.82
CA GLY A 185 -16.88 5.03 -36.56
C GLY A 185 -17.16 3.92 -35.56
N HIS A 186 -17.36 4.30 -34.30
CA HIS A 186 -18.26 3.62 -33.37
C HIS A 186 -19.00 4.74 -32.62
N SER A 187 -20.26 4.87 -33.02
CA SER A 187 -21.30 5.71 -32.45
C SER A 187 -21.44 5.47 -30.95
N ASP A 188 -21.30 6.53 -30.17
CA ASP A 188 -22.20 6.88 -29.06
C ASP A 188 -21.88 8.31 -28.61
N SER A 189 -22.31 9.28 -29.43
CA SER A 189 -22.33 10.69 -29.06
C SER A 189 -23.79 11.17 -29.02
N PRO A 190 -24.43 11.28 -27.84
CA PRO A 190 -25.42 12.33 -27.68
C PRO A 190 -24.65 13.66 -27.72
N SER A 191 -25.23 14.66 -28.38
CA SER A 191 -24.66 16.01 -28.49
C SER A 191 -23.99 16.47 -27.19
N PRO A 192 -22.87 17.21 -27.24
CA PRO A 192 -22.18 17.69 -26.05
C PRO A 192 -22.99 18.88 -25.52
N GLY A 193 -24.10 18.55 -24.86
CA GLY A 193 -24.83 19.50 -24.05
C GLY A 193 -23.92 19.95 -22.91
N ILE A 194 -24.05 21.22 -22.53
CA ILE A 194 -23.37 21.83 -21.38
C ILE A 194 -23.49 20.94 -20.11
N ILE A 195 -24.55 20.14 -20.01
CA ILE A 195 -24.78 19.17 -18.94
C ILE A 195 -23.74 18.04 -18.92
N ASN A 196 -23.41 17.42 -20.06
CA ASN A 196 -22.41 16.33 -20.12
C ASN A 196 -21.02 16.85 -19.74
N TYR A 197 -20.68 18.05 -20.22
CA TYR A 197 -19.46 18.76 -19.85
C TYR A 197 -19.34 18.97 -18.33
N ILE A 198 -20.40 19.51 -17.71
CA ILE A 198 -20.42 19.76 -16.26
C ILE A 198 -20.34 18.44 -15.50
N MET A 199 -21.02 17.40 -15.97
CA MET A 199 -21.00 16.07 -15.37
C MET A 199 -19.59 15.46 -15.39
N ASP A 200 -18.92 15.45 -16.54
CA ASP A 200 -17.57 14.90 -16.69
C ASP A 200 -16.57 15.64 -15.79
N TRP A 201 -16.67 16.97 -15.70
CA TRP A 201 -15.83 17.77 -14.82
C TRP A 201 -16.06 17.46 -13.33
N ILE A 202 -17.33 17.37 -12.89
CA ILE A 202 -17.66 17.00 -11.51
C ILE A 202 -17.18 15.58 -11.20
N ILE A 203 -17.37 14.63 -12.12
CA ILE A 203 -16.91 13.25 -11.95
C ILE A 203 -15.38 13.20 -11.85
N GLU A 204 -14.65 13.92 -12.71
CA GLU A 204 -13.19 13.95 -12.65
C GLU A 204 -12.70 14.56 -11.33
N LEU A 205 -13.33 15.64 -10.85
CA LEU A 205 -13.02 16.20 -9.53
C LEU A 205 -13.30 15.20 -8.41
N LEU A 206 -14.46 14.55 -8.41
CA LEU A 206 -14.82 13.54 -7.43
C LEU A 206 -13.87 12.34 -7.48
N GLU A 207 -13.44 11.91 -8.66
CA GLU A 207 -12.49 10.81 -8.82
C GLU A 207 -11.11 11.18 -8.26
N ILE A 208 -10.63 12.40 -8.51
CA ILE A 208 -9.35 12.89 -7.96
C ILE A 208 -9.42 12.96 -6.43
N PHE A 209 -10.44 13.63 -5.88
CA PHE A 209 -10.59 13.79 -4.43
C PHE A 209 -10.87 12.45 -3.73
N SER A 210 -11.91 11.73 -4.15
CA SER A 210 -12.31 10.47 -3.54
C SER A 210 -11.26 9.39 -3.75
N GLY A 211 -10.72 9.26 -4.97
CA GLY A 211 -9.75 8.24 -5.32
C GLY A 211 -8.46 8.37 -4.52
N TYR A 212 -7.85 9.55 -4.46
CA TYR A 212 -6.60 9.70 -3.72
C TYR A 212 -6.77 9.66 -2.20
N LEU A 213 -7.87 10.20 -1.66
CA LEU A 213 -8.18 10.07 -0.24
C LEU A 213 -8.43 8.61 0.15
N ALA A 214 -9.27 7.89 -0.61
CA ALA A 214 -9.53 6.47 -0.38
C ALA A 214 -8.25 5.63 -0.47
N ASN A 215 -7.39 5.90 -1.46
CA ASN A 215 -6.10 5.22 -1.61
C ASN A 215 -5.18 5.47 -0.40
N THR A 216 -5.11 6.71 0.10
CA THR A 216 -4.28 7.05 1.26
C THR A 216 -4.81 6.39 2.53
N LEU A 217 -6.13 6.45 2.75
CA LEU A 217 -6.79 5.82 3.90
C LEU A 217 -6.69 4.29 3.88
N SER A 218 -6.62 3.66 2.70
CA SER A 218 -6.42 2.20 2.57
C SER A 218 -5.12 1.72 3.25
N PHE A 219 -4.08 2.57 3.31
CA PHE A 219 -2.83 2.24 3.99
C PHE A 219 -2.97 2.13 5.51
N MET A 220 -4.03 2.66 6.13
CA MET A 220 -4.30 2.42 7.56
C MET A 220 -4.48 0.93 7.88
N ARG A 221 -4.84 0.11 6.88
CA ARG A 221 -4.92 -1.35 7.05
C ARG A 221 -3.56 -1.97 7.39
N VAL A 222 -2.45 -1.34 7.00
CA VAL A 222 -1.09 -1.74 7.37
C VAL A 222 -0.89 -1.66 8.89
N ALA A 223 -1.37 -0.58 9.51
CA ALA A 223 -1.34 -0.38 10.96
C ALA A 223 -2.28 -1.37 11.65
N GLY A 224 -3.52 -1.49 11.18
CA GLY A 224 -4.53 -2.37 11.77
C GLY A 224 -4.06 -3.83 11.89
N LEU A 225 -3.47 -4.39 10.81
CA LEU A 225 -2.93 -5.75 10.84
C LEU A 225 -1.67 -5.87 11.72
N GLY A 226 -0.82 -4.84 11.77
CA GLY A 226 0.31 -4.82 12.70
C GLY A 226 -0.12 -4.81 14.17
N ILE A 227 -1.15 -4.04 14.50
CA ILE A 227 -1.70 -3.96 15.87
C ILE A 227 -2.35 -5.31 16.22
N ALA A 228 -3.19 -5.85 15.34
CA ALA A 228 -3.83 -7.15 15.53
C ALA A 228 -2.81 -8.27 15.79
N HIS A 229 -1.72 -8.29 15.02
CA HIS A 229 -0.63 -9.24 15.21
C HIS A 229 -0.04 -9.18 16.63
N VAL A 230 0.27 -7.99 17.14
CA VAL A 230 0.84 -7.84 18.48
C VAL A 230 -0.18 -8.15 19.58
N SER A 231 -1.42 -7.70 19.43
CA SER A 231 -2.50 -8.02 20.37
C SER A 231 -2.75 -9.53 20.46
N LEU A 232 -2.68 -10.25 19.34
CA LEU A 232 -2.87 -11.70 19.30
C LEU A 232 -1.70 -12.43 19.96
N MET A 233 -0.46 -11.98 19.75
CA MET A 233 0.72 -12.49 20.47
C MET A 233 0.61 -12.27 21.98
N MET A 234 0.18 -11.08 22.40
CA MET A 234 -0.07 -10.78 23.81
C MET A 234 -1.15 -11.69 24.40
N ALA A 235 -2.23 -11.95 23.68
CA ALA A 235 -3.31 -12.83 24.13
C ALA A 235 -2.82 -14.27 24.36
N PHE A 236 -2.08 -14.85 23.41
CA PHE A 236 -1.51 -16.19 23.58
C PHE A 236 -0.54 -16.26 24.76
N ARG A 237 0.25 -15.20 24.97
CA ARG A 237 1.14 -15.11 26.12
C ARG A 237 0.39 -15.04 27.44
N SER A 238 -0.66 -14.22 27.53
CA SER A 238 -1.51 -14.18 28.74
C SER A 238 -2.12 -15.53 29.04
N ILE A 239 -2.63 -16.26 28.03
CA ILE A 239 -3.18 -17.60 28.20
C ILE A 239 -2.11 -18.58 28.70
N ALA A 240 -0.89 -18.52 28.15
CA ALA A 240 0.22 -19.34 28.63
C ALA A 240 0.59 -19.00 30.10
N GLY A 241 0.58 -17.73 30.48
CA GLY A 241 0.81 -17.28 31.86
C GLY A 241 -0.23 -17.81 32.86
N LEU A 242 -1.48 -18.01 32.44
CA LEU A 242 -2.53 -18.59 33.30
C LEU A 242 -2.28 -20.08 33.66
N THR A 243 -1.37 -20.76 32.97
CA THR A 243 -0.98 -22.14 33.31
C THR A 243 -0.02 -22.24 34.51
N GLY A 244 0.24 -21.11 35.19
CA GLY A 244 1.01 -21.01 36.42
C GLY A 244 2.49 -20.65 36.18
N ASN A 245 3.13 -21.28 35.20
CA ASN A 245 4.47 -20.90 34.75
C ASN A 245 4.49 -20.82 33.22
N GLU A 246 4.94 -19.69 32.66
CA GLU A 246 5.09 -19.53 31.20
C GLU A 246 5.95 -20.64 30.58
N PHE A 247 6.90 -21.19 31.34
CA PHE A 247 7.78 -22.29 30.93
C PHE A 247 7.31 -23.68 31.39
N SER A 248 6.09 -23.81 31.92
CA SER A 248 5.47 -25.12 32.13
C SER A 248 5.30 -25.85 30.80
N LEU A 249 5.28 -27.18 30.82
CA LEU A 249 5.04 -28.00 29.62
C LEU A 249 3.74 -27.59 28.89
N ALA A 250 2.73 -27.16 29.67
CA ALA A 250 1.46 -26.64 29.16
C ALA A 250 1.57 -25.21 28.59
N GLY A 251 2.33 -24.33 29.24
CA GLY A 251 2.56 -22.96 28.74
C GLY A 251 3.35 -22.95 27.42
N LEU A 252 4.39 -23.79 27.33
CA LEU A 252 5.23 -23.91 26.14
C LEU A 252 4.48 -24.50 24.95
N SER A 253 3.56 -25.45 25.18
CA SER A 253 2.72 -26.00 24.11
C SER A 253 1.75 -24.96 23.55
N ILE A 254 1.13 -24.14 24.42
CA ILE A 254 0.27 -23.02 24.02
C ILE A 254 1.06 -21.98 23.23
N LEU A 255 2.26 -21.62 23.68
CA LEU A 255 3.09 -20.63 23.00
C LEU A 255 3.58 -21.12 21.63
N LEU A 256 3.98 -22.39 21.53
CA LEU A 256 4.38 -22.99 20.26
C LEU A 256 3.21 -23.05 19.28
N PHE A 257 2.05 -23.50 19.74
CA PHE A 257 0.84 -23.54 18.92
C PHE A 257 0.39 -22.14 18.48
N GLY A 258 0.38 -21.17 19.40
CA GLY A 258 0.04 -19.78 19.12
C GLY A 258 0.95 -19.16 18.06
N ASN A 259 2.27 -19.38 18.16
CA ASN A 259 3.21 -18.89 17.16
C ASN A 259 3.00 -19.52 15.78
N ILE A 260 2.76 -20.83 15.69
CA ILE A 260 2.44 -21.49 14.42
C ILE A 260 1.16 -20.90 13.81
N LEU A 261 0.12 -20.75 14.62
CA LEU A 261 -1.16 -20.21 14.18
C LEU A 261 -1.03 -18.78 13.66
N VAL A 262 -0.29 -17.92 14.37
CA VAL A 262 -0.06 -16.54 13.93
C VAL A 262 0.79 -16.47 12.67
N ILE A 263 1.84 -17.28 12.55
CA ILE A 263 2.65 -17.34 11.32
C ILE A 263 1.76 -17.69 10.12
N VAL A 264 0.85 -18.65 10.26
CA VAL A 264 -0.02 -19.09 9.17
C VAL A 264 -1.11 -18.06 8.86
N LEU A 265 -1.89 -17.64 9.86
CA LEU A 265 -3.05 -16.77 9.65
C LEU A 265 -2.62 -15.33 9.33
N GLU A 266 -1.80 -14.72 10.18
CA GLU A 266 -1.37 -13.33 10.00
C GLU A 266 -0.37 -13.20 8.86
N GLY A 267 0.52 -14.19 8.67
CA GLY A 267 1.43 -14.21 7.54
C GLY A 267 0.69 -14.24 6.19
N LEU A 268 -0.35 -15.07 6.07
CA LEU A 268 -1.19 -15.11 4.86
C LEU A 268 -2.00 -13.81 4.70
N SER A 269 -2.63 -13.32 5.77
CA SER A 269 -3.42 -12.09 5.75
C SER A 269 -2.58 -10.87 5.34
N ALA A 270 -1.40 -10.71 5.94
CA ALA A 270 -0.44 -9.67 5.59
C ALA A 270 0.04 -9.81 4.15
N GLY A 271 0.28 -11.03 3.66
CA GLY A 271 0.65 -11.30 2.27
C GLY A 271 -0.44 -10.86 1.28
N VAL A 272 -1.70 -11.25 1.51
CA VAL A 272 -2.84 -10.86 0.66
C VAL A 272 -3.03 -9.35 0.65
N GLN A 273 -2.90 -8.71 1.81
CA GLN A 273 -3.05 -7.26 1.91
C GLN A 273 -1.89 -6.50 1.25
N ALA A 274 -0.66 -7.00 1.35
CA ALA A 274 0.48 -6.43 0.64
C ALA A 274 0.28 -6.54 -0.89
N LEU A 275 -0.24 -7.66 -1.38
CA LEU A 275 -0.61 -7.82 -2.79
C LEU A 275 -1.67 -6.79 -3.19
N ARG A 276 -2.73 -6.63 -2.38
CA ARG A 276 -3.77 -5.64 -2.64
C ARG A 276 -3.19 -4.23 -2.80
N LEU A 277 -2.38 -3.79 -1.84
CA LEU A 277 -1.70 -2.49 -1.86
C LEU A 277 -0.87 -2.27 -3.14
N ASN A 278 -0.18 -3.31 -3.60
CA ASN A 278 0.59 -3.23 -4.83
C ASN A 278 -0.31 -3.13 -6.06
N TYR A 279 -1.36 -3.95 -6.17
CA TYR A 279 -2.22 -3.98 -7.36
C TYR A 279 -3.17 -2.79 -7.48
N TYR A 280 -3.84 -2.41 -6.40
CA TYR A 280 -4.92 -1.42 -6.44
C TYR A 280 -4.42 -0.01 -6.16
N GLU A 281 -3.45 0.18 -5.27
CA GLU A 281 -2.99 1.51 -4.86
C GLU A 281 -1.70 1.95 -5.55
N PHE A 282 -0.78 1.02 -5.87
CA PHE A 282 0.50 1.35 -6.50
C PHE A 282 0.51 1.18 -8.03
N PHE A 283 0.23 -0.02 -8.54
CA PHE A 283 0.30 -0.33 -9.98
C PHE A 283 -0.74 0.42 -10.80
N SER A 284 -1.94 0.64 -10.25
CA SER A 284 -3.02 1.39 -10.89
C SER A 284 -2.61 2.82 -11.33
N LYS A 285 -1.56 3.39 -10.73
CA LYS A 285 -1.11 4.76 -11.01
C LYS A 285 -0.29 4.89 -12.29
N TYR A 286 0.48 3.87 -12.66
CA TYR A 286 1.44 3.96 -13.76
C TYR A 286 1.35 2.81 -14.77
N PHE A 287 0.74 1.69 -14.39
CA PHE A 287 0.64 0.51 -15.23
C PHE A 287 -0.61 0.58 -16.11
N ARG A 288 -0.42 0.57 -17.44
CA ARG A 288 -1.49 0.46 -18.43
C ARG A 288 -1.57 -0.99 -18.93
N GLY A 289 -2.71 -1.66 -18.77
CA GLY A 289 -2.89 -3.09 -19.06
C GLY A 289 -2.92 -3.51 -20.54
N ASN A 290 -2.58 -2.63 -21.48
CA ASN A 290 -2.76 -2.87 -22.93
C ASN A 290 -1.55 -3.56 -23.60
N GLY A 291 -0.69 -4.23 -22.83
CA GLY A 291 0.48 -4.93 -23.35
C GLY A 291 0.15 -6.31 -23.90
N ARG A 292 0.87 -6.77 -24.92
CA ARG A 292 0.84 -8.17 -25.36
C ARG A 292 2.01 -8.92 -24.72
N ALA A 293 1.74 -10.08 -24.14
CA ALA A 293 2.78 -10.94 -23.58
C ALA A 293 3.72 -11.37 -24.71
N TYR A 294 5.02 -11.21 -24.50
CA TYR A 294 6.03 -11.68 -25.45
C TYR A 294 6.07 -13.21 -25.41
N ALA A 295 5.57 -13.85 -26.47
CA ALA A 295 5.63 -15.29 -26.66
C ALA A 295 6.65 -15.58 -27.78
N PRO A 296 7.93 -15.82 -27.44
CA PRO A 296 8.90 -16.23 -28.45
C PRO A 296 8.57 -17.64 -28.95
N ILE A 297 8.93 -17.91 -30.20
CA ILE A 297 8.88 -19.27 -30.74
C ILE A 297 9.94 -20.08 -29.99
N SER A 298 9.47 -20.93 -29.08
CA SER A 298 10.28 -21.76 -28.19
C SER A 298 10.15 -23.21 -28.62
N LEU A 299 11.25 -23.84 -29.03
CA LEU A 299 11.29 -25.28 -29.33
C LEU A 299 10.92 -26.14 -28.10
N ARG A 300 11.06 -25.59 -26.88
CA ARG A 300 10.67 -26.23 -25.63
C ARG A 300 9.15 -26.40 -25.50
N ASN A 301 8.36 -25.48 -26.05
CA ASN A 301 6.90 -25.55 -25.99
C ASN A 301 6.37 -26.63 -26.95
N TYR A 302 7.03 -26.82 -28.09
CA TYR A 302 6.66 -27.82 -29.09
C TYR A 302 6.85 -29.26 -28.58
N LEU A 303 7.90 -29.51 -27.79
CA LEU A 303 8.18 -30.83 -27.19
C LEU A 303 7.27 -31.18 -26.00
N GLN A 304 6.50 -30.23 -25.47
CA GLN A 304 5.54 -30.47 -24.38
C GLN A 304 4.11 -30.74 -24.86
N GLU A 305 3.79 -30.46 -26.13
CA GLU A 305 2.49 -30.78 -26.72
C GLU A 305 2.44 -32.19 -27.33
N GLU A 306 3.59 -32.83 -27.56
CA GLU A 306 3.69 -34.18 -28.17
C GLU A 306 4.07 -35.32 -27.19
N GLY A 307 4.18 -35.07 -25.88
CA GLY A 307 4.56 -36.08 -24.86
C GLY A 307 3.63 -36.12 -23.66
#